data_AF-A0A7C2YUJ4-F1
#
_entry.id   AF-A0A7C2YUJ4-F1
#
_cell.length_a   1.000
_cell.length_b   1.000
_cell.length_c   1.000
_cell.angle_alpha   90.00
_cell.angle_beta   90.00
_cell.angle_gamma   90.00
#
_symmetry.space_group_name_H-M   'P 1'
#
loop_
_entity.id
_entity.type
_entity.pdbx_description
1 polymer ?
#
loop_
_entity_poly.entity_id
_entity_poly.type
_entity_poly.pdbx_seq_one_letter_code
_entity_poly.pdbx_strand_id
1 'polypeptide(L)'
;MSEGTATDQALPPVLERLREALPDVPFEYVPTPLDPAVTVPREHLLRLMTALKEDERLAFDYLRCLSGVDYLDELEVVYHLRSFRHGHTIAVKVRAPADDPRIPSVAHLWKAADWHERETWEMFGIVFEGHPDLRPLLTEEGLGYYPLRKSHPLAEIEDWQENLLEQVERLAAAAAPPGAPEVVDEKAQKVALAQKKAEVIKKAREEARAKGLPPEEERKYVQEAIKRFEEEMAREAAAPAAPAAARPAAGDERAEKVALAQKKAEVIKKAREEARAKGLSGEEERKYVQEALRRLEQEGEGG
;
A
#
# COMPACT_ATOMS: atom_id res chain seq x y z
N MET A 1 15.86 -2.90 20.41
CA MET A 1 15.19 -3.52 21.57
C MET A 1 13.86 -2.81 21.80
N SER A 2 12.80 -3.37 21.25
CA SER A 2 11.42 -3.00 21.60
C SER A 2 10.67 -4.32 21.80
N GLU A 3 10.84 -4.88 22.99
CA GLU A 3 9.97 -5.93 23.51
C GLU A 3 8.57 -5.32 23.68
N GLY A 4 7.74 -5.52 22.67
CA GLY A 4 6.34 -5.09 22.67
C GLY A 4 5.44 -6.29 22.90
N THR A 5 5.16 -6.57 24.17
CA THR A 5 3.93 -7.23 24.65
C THR A 5 3.39 -8.37 23.78
N ALA A 6 3.90 -9.58 24.00
CA ALA A 6 3.16 -10.81 23.70
C ALA A 6 1.88 -10.78 24.54
N THR A 7 0.81 -10.28 23.93
CA THR A 7 -0.52 -10.32 24.51
C THR A 7 -0.89 -11.79 24.58
N ASP A 8 -1.26 -12.28 25.76
CA ASP A 8 -1.80 -13.63 25.99
C ASP A 8 -3.14 -13.75 25.24
N GLN A 9 -3.04 -13.89 23.93
CA GLN A 9 -4.16 -13.98 23.02
C GLN A 9 -4.45 -15.45 22.82
N ALA A 10 -5.71 -15.84 23.09
CA ALA A 10 -6.15 -17.22 22.93
C ALA A 10 -5.78 -17.77 21.55
N LEU A 11 -5.20 -18.97 21.53
CA LEU A 11 -4.81 -19.62 20.29
C LEU A 11 -6.06 -19.88 19.44
N PRO A 12 -6.02 -19.57 18.13
CA PRO A 12 -7.05 -19.99 17.21
C PRO A 12 -7.25 -21.52 17.28
N PRO A 13 -8.49 -22.04 17.13
CA PRO A 13 -8.77 -23.48 17.27
C PRO A 13 -7.93 -24.38 16.36
N VAL A 14 -7.47 -23.86 15.21
CA VAL A 14 -6.58 -24.60 14.30
C VAL A 14 -5.18 -24.81 14.91
N LEU A 15 -4.68 -23.84 15.67
CA LEU A 15 -3.37 -23.92 16.33
C LEU A 15 -3.42 -24.79 17.59
N GLU A 16 -4.57 -24.83 18.27
CA GLU A 16 -4.80 -25.78 19.36
C GLU A 16 -4.70 -27.23 18.85
N ARG A 17 -5.40 -27.54 17.75
CA ARG A 17 -5.32 -28.86 17.10
C ARG A 17 -3.91 -29.18 16.60
N LEU A 18 -3.20 -28.19 16.05
CA LEU A 18 -1.81 -28.36 15.66
C LEU A 18 -0.92 -28.73 16.85
N ARG A 19 -1.11 -28.07 18.00
CA ARG A 19 -0.36 -28.36 19.23
C ARG A 19 -0.70 -29.73 19.82
N GLU A 20 -1.95 -30.18 19.68
CA GLU A 20 -2.34 -31.55 20.04
C GLU A 20 -1.73 -32.60 19.12
N ALA A 21 -1.61 -32.30 17.81
CA ALA A 21 -1.00 -33.20 16.82
C ALA A 21 0.52 -33.30 16.97
N LEU A 22 1.17 -32.18 17.31
CA LEU A 22 2.63 -32.06 17.44
C LEU A 22 3.01 -31.35 18.74
N PRO A 23 2.93 -32.03 19.89
CA PRO A 23 3.20 -31.42 21.19
C PRO A 23 4.70 -31.11 21.40
N ASP A 24 5.59 -31.76 20.66
CA ASP A 24 7.04 -31.64 20.77
C ASP A 24 7.66 -30.63 19.78
N VAL A 25 6.88 -30.11 18.84
CA VAL A 25 7.37 -29.14 17.86
C VAL A 25 7.14 -27.71 18.38
N PRO A 26 8.21 -26.93 18.64
CA PRO A 26 8.06 -25.55 19.05
C PRO A 26 7.59 -24.70 17.87
N PHE A 27 6.59 -23.84 18.11
CA PHE A 27 6.21 -22.78 17.18
C PHE A 27 5.79 -21.52 17.94
N GLU A 28 6.06 -20.37 17.35
CA GLU A 28 5.62 -19.06 17.83
C GLU A 28 4.36 -18.64 17.07
N TYR A 29 3.28 -18.29 17.77
CA TYR A 29 2.08 -17.76 17.15
C TYR A 29 2.22 -16.27 16.86
N VAL A 30 1.98 -15.90 15.59
CA VAL A 30 1.93 -14.52 15.12
C VAL A 30 0.51 -14.20 14.65
N PRO A 31 -0.25 -13.35 15.37
CA PRO A 31 -1.59 -12.96 14.95
C PRO A 31 -1.50 -12.10 13.69
N THR A 32 -2.22 -12.49 12.63
CA THR A 32 -2.38 -11.66 11.43
C THR A 32 -3.87 -11.44 11.14
N PRO A 33 -4.24 -10.36 10.42
CA PRO A 33 -5.65 -10.07 10.12
C PRO A 33 -6.34 -11.10 9.22
N LEU A 34 -5.58 -11.90 8.46
CA LEU A 34 -6.10 -12.83 7.46
C LEU A 34 -6.02 -14.28 7.93
N ASP A 35 -4.81 -14.80 8.03
CA ASP A 35 -4.54 -16.20 8.33
C ASP A 35 -3.67 -16.26 9.61
N PRO A 36 -3.96 -17.11 10.60
CA PRO A 36 -3.09 -17.25 11.76
C PRO A 36 -1.71 -17.73 11.29
N ALA A 37 -0.65 -17.01 11.68
CA ALA A 37 0.70 -17.34 11.28
C ALA A 37 1.45 -18.04 12.42
N VAL A 38 2.29 -19.00 12.09
CA VAL A 38 3.19 -19.66 13.03
C VAL A 38 4.61 -19.61 12.50
N THR A 39 5.57 -19.26 13.35
CA THR A 39 7.00 -19.35 13.03
C THR A 39 7.56 -20.62 13.64
N VAL A 40 8.24 -21.44 12.84
CA VAL A 40 8.82 -22.72 13.25
C VAL A 40 10.33 -22.76 12.92
N PRO A 41 11.17 -23.34 13.79
CA PRO A 41 12.57 -23.59 13.45
C PRO A 41 12.70 -24.56 12.26
N ARG A 42 13.71 -24.32 11.42
CA ARG A 42 13.88 -25.06 10.14
C ARG A 42 13.99 -26.57 10.31
N GLU A 43 14.58 -27.03 11.42
CA GLU A 43 14.72 -28.44 11.77
C GLU A 43 13.39 -29.17 12.02
N HIS A 44 12.34 -28.42 12.37
CA HIS A 44 11.01 -28.97 12.62
C HIS A 44 10.04 -28.75 11.46
N LEU A 45 10.42 -27.95 10.46
CA LEU A 45 9.54 -27.57 9.34
C LEU A 45 8.93 -28.79 8.66
N LEU A 46 9.74 -29.76 8.22
CA LEU A 46 9.24 -30.89 7.45
C LEU A 46 8.26 -31.75 8.27
N ARG A 47 8.55 -31.97 9.55
CA ARG A 47 7.64 -32.69 10.46
C ARG A 47 6.32 -31.95 10.63
N LEU A 48 6.38 -30.64 10.82
CA LEU A 48 5.19 -29.78 10.94
C LEU A 48 4.35 -29.80 9.67
N MET A 49 4.98 -29.62 8.52
CA MET A 49 4.30 -29.60 7.21
C MET A 49 3.67 -30.96 6.89
N THR A 50 4.34 -32.05 7.21
CA THR A 50 3.78 -33.41 7.07
C THR A 50 2.53 -33.59 7.93
N ALA A 51 2.56 -33.19 9.19
CA ALA A 51 1.38 -33.28 10.06
C ALA A 51 0.22 -32.40 9.58
N LEU A 52 0.50 -31.18 9.11
CA LEU A 52 -0.53 -30.31 8.52
C LEU A 52 -1.22 -31.00 7.33
N LYS A 53 -0.45 -31.71 6.49
CA LYS A 53 -0.99 -32.42 5.32
C LYS A 53 -1.77 -33.69 5.69
N GLU A 54 -1.21 -34.51 6.57
CA GLU A 54 -1.62 -35.89 6.79
C GLU A 54 -2.59 -36.09 7.98
N ASP A 55 -2.54 -35.23 9.02
CA ASP A 55 -3.46 -35.35 10.16
C ASP A 55 -4.90 -35.06 9.68
N GLU A 56 -5.80 -36.01 9.89
CA GLU A 56 -7.19 -35.91 9.43
C GLU A 56 -7.96 -34.73 10.02
N ARG A 57 -7.57 -34.24 11.20
CA ARG A 57 -8.18 -33.07 11.89
C ARG A 57 -7.70 -31.74 11.31
N LEU A 58 -6.55 -31.74 10.63
CA LEU A 58 -5.93 -30.55 10.03
C LEU A 58 -6.16 -30.54 8.50
N ALA A 59 -5.81 -31.63 7.83
CA ALA A 59 -6.07 -31.92 6.42
C ALA A 59 -5.84 -30.72 5.48
N PHE A 60 -4.66 -30.10 5.55
CA PHE A 60 -4.27 -29.00 4.67
C PHE A 60 -3.94 -29.54 3.28
N ASP A 61 -4.98 -29.65 2.45
CA ASP A 61 -4.91 -30.22 1.11
C ASP A 61 -4.37 -29.24 0.06
N TYR A 62 -4.41 -27.93 0.32
CA TYR A 62 -4.06 -26.89 -0.65
C TYR A 62 -2.96 -25.94 -0.17
N LEU A 63 -1.86 -25.90 -0.92
CA LEU A 63 -0.83 -24.86 -0.81
C LEU A 63 -1.20 -23.72 -1.76
N ARG A 64 -1.56 -22.56 -1.19
CA ARG A 64 -2.04 -21.39 -1.92
C ARG A 64 -0.89 -20.59 -2.51
N CYS A 65 0.17 -20.41 -1.75
CA CYS A 65 1.31 -19.57 -2.08
C CYS A 65 2.50 -19.96 -1.21
N LEU A 66 3.71 -19.80 -1.74
CA LEU A 66 4.95 -19.79 -0.99
C LEU A 66 5.74 -18.56 -1.45
N SER A 67 6.18 -17.74 -0.50
CA SER A 67 6.93 -16.52 -0.77
C SER A 67 8.19 -16.43 0.07
N GLY A 68 9.23 -15.78 -0.48
CA GLY A 68 10.44 -15.40 0.24
C GLY A 68 10.36 -13.97 0.77
N VAL A 69 10.99 -13.72 1.91
CA VAL A 69 11.16 -12.39 2.51
C VAL A 69 12.61 -12.24 2.95
N ASP A 70 13.23 -11.13 2.55
CA ASP A 70 14.62 -10.82 2.91
C ASP A 70 14.66 -9.83 4.10
N TYR A 71 15.28 -10.24 5.21
CA TYR A 71 15.55 -9.43 6.39
C TYR A 71 17.02 -8.98 6.50
N LEU A 72 17.78 -9.02 5.38
CA LEU A 72 19.21 -8.79 5.24
C LEU A 72 20.08 -9.89 5.86
N ASP A 73 19.98 -10.06 7.18
CA ASP A 73 20.76 -11.06 7.92
C ASP A 73 20.11 -12.46 7.87
N GLU A 74 18.79 -12.49 7.66
CA GLU A 74 17.97 -13.70 7.60
C GLU A 74 17.07 -13.68 6.37
N LEU A 75 16.80 -14.86 5.82
CA LEU A 75 15.78 -15.09 4.82
C LEU A 75 14.62 -15.88 5.44
N GLU A 76 13.39 -15.42 5.22
CA GLU A 76 12.18 -16.09 5.67
C GLU A 76 11.42 -16.67 4.47
N VAL A 77 10.90 -17.88 4.61
CA VAL A 77 9.92 -18.46 3.68
C VAL A 77 8.58 -18.55 4.37
N VAL A 78 7.53 -18.10 3.69
CA VAL A 78 6.15 -18.11 4.18
C VAL A 78 5.30 -19.01 3.31
N TYR A 79 4.75 -20.06 3.90
CA TYR A 79 3.83 -21.01 3.26
C TYR A 79 2.39 -20.67 3.65
N HIS A 80 1.54 -20.38 2.68
CA HIS A 80 0.11 -20.16 2.90
C HIS A 80 -0.68 -21.43 2.57
N LEU A 81 -1.26 -22.05 3.60
CA LEU A 81 -1.98 -23.32 3.48
C LEU A 81 -3.47 -23.15 3.74
N ARG A 82 -4.28 -23.99 3.09
CA ARG A 82 -5.72 -24.09 3.32
C ARG A 82 -6.14 -25.56 3.37
N SER A 83 -7.06 -25.86 4.28
CA SER A 83 -7.83 -27.10 4.27
C SER A 83 -9.19 -26.82 3.64
N PHE A 84 -9.50 -27.44 2.51
CA PHE A 84 -10.86 -27.39 1.97
C PHE A 84 -11.83 -28.24 2.78
N ARG A 85 -11.34 -29.35 3.36
CA ARG A 85 -12.15 -30.24 4.21
C ARG A 85 -12.72 -29.53 5.43
N HIS A 86 -11.89 -28.79 6.17
CA HIS A 86 -12.28 -28.15 7.42
C HIS A 86 -12.47 -26.64 7.33
N GLY A 87 -12.14 -26.04 6.18
CA GLY A 87 -12.19 -24.59 5.97
C GLY A 87 -11.14 -23.82 6.77
N HIS A 88 -10.09 -24.48 7.23
CA HIS A 88 -9.00 -23.87 8.01
C HIS A 88 -7.97 -23.21 7.10
N THR A 89 -7.32 -22.16 7.61
CA THR A 89 -6.17 -21.51 6.96
C THR A 89 -5.06 -21.31 7.99
N ILE A 90 -3.82 -21.36 7.52
CA ILE A 90 -2.63 -21.12 8.34
C ILE A 90 -1.51 -20.59 7.44
N ALA A 91 -0.68 -19.71 7.98
CA ALA A 91 0.59 -19.33 7.38
C ALA A 91 1.74 -19.93 8.21
N VAL A 92 2.62 -20.70 7.60
CA VAL A 92 3.81 -21.26 8.26
C VAL A 92 5.01 -20.45 7.81
N LYS A 93 5.78 -19.93 8.76
CA LYS A 93 6.99 -19.14 8.54
C LYS A 93 8.19 -19.93 9.03
N VAL A 94 9.26 -19.90 8.26
CA VAL A 94 10.54 -20.49 8.62
C VAL A 94 11.64 -19.53 8.23
N ARG A 95 12.65 -19.40 9.09
CA ARG A 95 13.81 -18.54 8.84
C ARG A 95 15.06 -19.38 8.66
N ALA A 96 15.93 -18.90 7.78
CA ALA A 96 17.28 -19.40 7.62
C ALA A 96 18.26 -18.21 7.60
N PRO A 97 19.46 -18.36 8.16
CA PRO A 97 20.51 -17.36 8.02
C PRO A 97 20.82 -17.06 6.54
N ALA A 98 21.12 -15.81 6.19
CA ALA A 98 21.39 -15.43 4.80
C ALA A 98 22.68 -16.06 4.22
N ASP A 99 23.61 -16.46 5.08
CA ASP A 99 24.87 -17.16 4.77
C ASP A 99 24.70 -18.69 4.64
N ASP A 100 23.65 -19.26 5.27
CA ASP A 100 23.24 -20.66 5.14
C ASP A 100 21.72 -20.78 4.85
N PRO A 101 21.25 -20.33 3.67
CA PRO A 101 19.83 -20.23 3.37
C PRO A 101 19.25 -21.58 2.90
N ARG A 102 19.39 -22.62 3.72
CA ARG A 102 18.92 -23.98 3.45
C ARG A 102 17.65 -24.31 4.22
N ILE A 103 16.64 -24.84 3.51
CA ILE A 103 15.32 -25.18 4.07
C ILE A 103 14.84 -26.51 3.44
N PRO A 104 14.19 -27.42 4.20
CA PRO A 104 13.60 -28.62 3.60
C PRO A 104 12.49 -28.33 2.57
N SER A 105 12.52 -29.01 1.42
CA SER A 105 11.47 -28.95 0.40
C SER A 105 10.19 -29.64 0.85
N VAL A 106 9.04 -29.09 0.47
CA VAL A 106 7.71 -29.68 0.64
C VAL A 106 7.03 -30.04 -0.68
N ALA A 107 7.77 -30.03 -1.80
CA ALA A 107 7.26 -30.38 -3.13
C ALA A 107 6.67 -31.81 -3.23
N HIS A 108 7.13 -32.72 -2.37
CA HIS A 108 6.58 -34.07 -2.27
C HIS A 108 5.22 -34.14 -1.53
N LEU A 109 4.91 -33.16 -0.68
CA LEU A 109 3.63 -33.05 0.03
C LEU A 109 2.59 -32.29 -0.81
N TRP A 110 3.00 -31.18 -1.43
CA TRP A 110 2.16 -30.40 -2.34
C TRP A 110 2.90 -30.17 -3.65
N LYS A 111 2.36 -30.71 -4.74
CA LYS A 111 2.95 -30.56 -6.07
C LYS A 111 3.06 -29.10 -6.53
N ALA A 112 2.20 -28.22 -6.01
CA ALA A 112 2.29 -26.78 -6.26
C ALA A 112 3.56 -26.14 -5.69
N ALA A 113 4.22 -26.72 -4.68
CA ALA A 113 5.44 -26.16 -4.12
C ALA A 113 6.62 -26.27 -5.10
N ASP A 114 6.60 -27.22 -6.04
CA ASP A 114 7.64 -27.39 -7.07
C ASP A 114 7.96 -26.08 -7.81
N TRP A 115 6.93 -25.32 -8.20
CA TRP A 115 7.14 -24.06 -8.91
C TRP A 115 7.52 -22.91 -7.97
N HIS A 116 6.89 -22.82 -6.81
CA HIS A 116 7.14 -21.73 -5.87
C HIS A 116 8.51 -21.85 -5.18
N GLU A 117 8.97 -23.06 -4.90
CA GLU A 117 10.31 -23.32 -4.33
C GLU A 117 11.39 -22.96 -5.35
N ARG A 118 11.18 -23.26 -6.64
CA ARG A 118 12.08 -22.81 -7.73
C ARG A 118 12.12 -21.29 -7.87
N GLU A 119 10.96 -20.64 -7.90
CA GLU A 119 10.86 -19.17 -7.93
C GLU A 119 11.59 -18.56 -6.74
N THR A 120 11.37 -19.07 -5.52
CA THR A 120 11.99 -18.53 -4.32
C THR A 120 13.50 -18.77 -4.28
N TRP A 121 13.95 -19.93 -4.76
CA TRP A 121 15.39 -20.20 -4.94
C TRP A 121 16.02 -19.24 -5.93
N GLU A 122 15.37 -18.98 -7.05
CA GLU A 122 15.88 -18.11 -8.10
C GLU A 122 15.86 -16.62 -7.70
N MET A 123 14.83 -16.19 -6.98
CA MET A 123 14.65 -14.79 -6.58
C MET A 123 15.46 -14.40 -5.33
N PHE A 124 15.59 -15.31 -4.37
CA PHE A 124 16.21 -15.06 -3.06
C PHE A 124 17.42 -15.95 -2.76
N GLY A 125 17.69 -17.01 -3.53
CA GLY A 125 18.82 -17.92 -3.28
C GLY A 125 18.60 -18.90 -2.14
N ILE A 126 17.36 -19.14 -1.75
CA ILE A 126 17.01 -20.10 -0.71
C ILE A 126 17.04 -21.50 -1.30
N VAL A 127 17.92 -22.36 -0.79
CA VAL A 127 18.11 -23.73 -1.30
C VAL A 127 17.14 -24.67 -0.60
N PHE A 128 16.26 -25.28 -1.40
CA PHE A 128 15.28 -26.26 -0.92
C PHE A 128 15.85 -27.69 -0.98
N GLU A 129 16.19 -28.25 0.18
CA GLU A 129 16.78 -29.59 0.30
C GLU A 129 15.75 -30.68 -0.01
N GLY A 130 16.08 -31.59 -0.92
CA GLY A 130 15.17 -32.64 -1.38
C GLY A 130 14.21 -32.22 -2.50
N HIS A 131 14.36 -31.02 -3.07
CA HIS A 131 13.58 -30.59 -4.23
C HIS A 131 13.91 -31.44 -5.49
N PRO A 132 12.92 -31.90 -6.27
CA PRO A 132 13.15 -32.79 -7.41
C PRO A 132 13.88 -32.12 -8.60
N ASP A 133 13.60 -30.84 -8.87
CA ASP A 133 14.19 -30.10 -10.00
C ASP A 133 14.39 -28.61 -9.67
N LEU A 134 15.51 -28.25 -9.04
CA LEU A 134 15.79 -26.88 -8.61
C LEU A 134 16.58 -26.11 -9.69
N ARG A 135 15.94 -25.90 -10.85
CA ARG A 135 16.47 -25.09 -11.96
C ARG A 135 15.77 -23.74 -12.07
N PRO A 136 16.41 -22.72 -12.69
CA PRO A 136 15.83 -21.41 -12.96
C PRO A 136 14.44 -21.53 -13.61
N LEU A 137 13.52 -20.62 -13.27
CA LEU A 137 12.13 -20.63 -13.75
C LEU A 137 11.77 -19.33 -14.50
N LEU A 138 12.18 -18.18 -13.98
CA LEU A 138 11.80 -16.85 -14.43
C LEU A 138 12.95 -16.08 -15.09
N THR A 139 14.18 -16.32 -14.69
CA THR A 139 15.38 -15.59 -15.11
C THR A 139 16.20 -16.39 -16.12
N GLU A 140 17.11 -15.68 -16.79
CA GLU A 140 18.07 -16.31 -17.70
C GLU A 140 19.02 -17.24 -16.92
N GLU A 141 19.42 -18.35 -17.55
CA GLU A 141 20.33 -19.30 -16.94
C GLU A 141 21.68 -18.63 -16.62
N GLY A 142 22.11 -18.71 -15.36
CA GLY A 142 23.42 -18.19 -14.93
C GLY A 142 23.46 -16.71 -14.58
N LEU A 143 22.31 -16.09 -14.26
CA LEU A 143 22.20 -14.69 -13.84
C LEU A 143 23.24 -14.27 -12.77
N GLY A 144 23.61 -15.18 -11.86
CA GLY A 144 24.71 -14.98 -10.91
C GLY A 144 24.39 -14.05 -9.73
N TYR A 145 23.15 -13.55 -9.64
CA TYR A 145 22.63 -12.79 -8.49
C TYR A 145 21.15 -13.11 -8.25
N TYR A 146 20.62 -12.63 -7.12
CA TYR A 146 19.24 -12.87 -6.66
C TYR A 146 18.44 -11.55 -6.68
N PRO A 147 17.55 -11.33 -7.67
CA PRO A 147 16.92 -10.03 -7.92
C PRO A 147 16.13 -9.44 -6.76
N LEU A 148 15.46 -10.28 -5.95
CA LEU A 148 14.61 -9.82 -4.86
C LEU A 148 15.34 -9.70 -3.52
N ARG A 149 16.66 -9.93 -3.48
CA ARG A 149 17.45 -9.61 -2.30
C ARG A 149 17.58 -8.09 -2.15
N LYS A 150 17.40 -7.59 -0.93
CA LYS A 150 17.57 -6.17 -0.57
C LYS A 150 19.01 -5.68 -0.76
N SER A 151 19.98 -6.59 -0.79
CA SER A 151 21.37 -6.27 -1.13
C SER A 151 21.55 -5.93 -2.61
N HIS A 152 20.61 -6.32 -3.47
CA HIS A 152 20.67 -6.02 -4.89
C HIS A 152 20.13 -4.61 -5.13
N PRO A 153 20.91 -3.71 -5.78
CA PRO A 153 20.42 -2.38 -6.13
C PRO A 153 19.26 -2.52 -7.11
N LEU A 154 18.20 -1.72 -6.91
CA LEU A 154 17.16 -1.60 -7.92
C LEU A 154 17.82 -1.00 -9.18
N ALA A 155 17.66 -1.66 -10.32
CA ALA A 155 18.13 -1.12 -11.58
C ALA A 155 17.56 0.29 -11.78
N GLU A 156 18.36 1.18 -12.34
CA GLU A 156 17.84 2.46 -12.82
C GLU A 156 16.75 2.16 -13.86
N ILE A 157 15.69 2.96 -13.86
CA ILE A 157 14.61 2.86 -14.85
C ILE A 157 15.29 3.00 -16.22
N GLU A 158 15.24 1.95 -17.04
CA GLU A 158 15.78 2.03 -18.39
C GLU A 158 15.04 3.13 -19.17
N ASP A 159 15.78 3.95 -19.94
CA ASP A 159 15.27 5.09 -20.73
C ASP A 159 14.06 4.75 -21.63
N TRP A 160 13.84 3.47 -21.94
CA TRP A 160 12.67 2.99 -22.69
C TRP A 160 11.34 3.13 -21.93
N GLN A 161 11.37 3.23 -20.59
CA GLN A 161 10.18 3.48 -19.76
C GLN A 161 9.90 4.98 -19.58
N GLU A 162 10.93 5.84 -19.59
CA GLU A 162 10.74 7.31 -19.62
C GLU A 162 9.96 7.72 -20.88
N ASN A 163 10.30 7.09 -22.00
CA ASN A 163 9.61 7.30 -23.27
C ASN A 163 8.15 6.82 -23.25
N LEU A 164 7.72 5.94 -22.33
CA LEU A 164 6.32 5.50 -22.27
C LEU A 164 5.42 6.59 -21.70
N LEU A 165 5.86 7.29 -20.65
CA LEU A 165 5.11 8.41 -20.08
C LEU A 165 5.02 9.54 -21.11
N GLU A 166 6.14 9.92 -21.73
CA GLU A 166 6.11 10.91 -22.80
C GLU A 166 5.27 10.47 -24.00
N GLN A 167 5.31 9.19 -24.40
CA GLN A 167 4.48 8.68 -25.48
C GLN A 167 3.01 8.67 -25.10
N VAL A 168 2.65 8.28 -23.87
CA VAL A 168 1.27 8.32 -23.38
C VAL A 168 0.77 9.75 -23.30
N GLU A 169 1.58 10.69 -22.82
CA GLU A 169 1.28 12.12 -22.80
C GLU A 169 1.15 12.69 -24.21
N ARG A 170 2.03 12.31 -25.14
CA ARG A 170 2.01 12.73 -26.54
C ARG A 170 0.82 12.15 -27.30
N LEU A 171 0.47 10.89 -27.04
CA LEU A 171 -0.73 10.25 -27.57
C LEU A 171 -1.99 10.85 -26.97
N ALA A 172 -1.99 11.18 -25.68
CA ALA A 172 -3.08 11.91 -25.02
C ALA A 172 -3.23 13.34 -25.55
N ALA A 173 -2.11 14.04 -25.81
CA ALA A 173 -2.09 15.37 -26.41
C ALA A 173 -2.51 15.34 -27.89
N ALA A 174 -2.12 14.32 -28.64
CA ALA A 174 -2.56 14.10 -30.02
C ALA A 174 -4.03 13.67 -30.13
N ALA A 175 -4.56 13.01 -29.10
CA ALA A 175 -5.98 12.66 -28.97
C ALA A 175 -6.83 13.81 -28.41
N ALA A 176 -6.22 14.89 -27.93
CA ALA A 176 -6.93 16.08 -27.49
C ALA A 176 -7.42 16.88 -28.71
N PRO A 177 -8.69 17.32 -28.73
CA PRO A 177 -9.23 18.10 -29.85
C PRO A 177 -8.48 19.43 -30.00
N PRO A 178 -8.19 19.89 -31.24
CA PRO A 178 -7.44 21.11 -31.47
C PRO A 178 -8.20 22.32 -30.90
N GLY A 179 -7.62 22.95 -29.88
CA GLY A 179 -8.20 24.09 -29.16
C GLY A 179 -8.52 23.84 -27.67
N ALA A 180 -8.19 22.67 -27.11
CA ALA A 180 -8.25 22.48 -25.66
C ALA A 180 -7.30 23.47 -24.95
N PRO A 181 -7.75 24.19 -23.90
CA PRO A 181 -6.88 25.09 -23.16
C PRO A 181 -5.73 24.27 -22.56
N GLU A 182 -4.49 24.73 -22.75
CA GLU A 182 -3.33 24.20 -22.04
C GLU A 182 -3.71 24.02 -20.56
N VAL A 183 -3.75 22.77 -20.11
CA VAL A 183 -4.04 22.46 -18.72
C VAL A 183 -2.79 22.86 -17.97
N VAL A 184 -2.79 24.11 -17.51
CA VAL A 184 -1.73 24.67 -16.70
C VAL A 184 -1.59 23.74 -15.49
N ASP A 185 -0.44 23.07 -15.38
CA ASP A 185 -0.19 22.08 -14.35
C ASP A 185 -0.19 22.76 -12.98
N GLU A 186 -1.37 22.77 -12.34
CA GLU A 186 -1.59 23.35 -11.03
C GLU A 186 -0.65 22.76 -9.97
N LYS A 187 -0.19 21.51 -10.16
CA LYS A 187 0.72 20.83 -9.25
C LYS A 187 2.15 21.37 -9.45
N ALA A 188 2.61 21.51 -10.68
CA ALA A 188 3.91 22.12 -10.97
C ALA A 188 3.99 23.57 -10.47
N GLN A 189 2.92 24.35 -10.61
CA GLN A 189 2.86 25.72 -10.09
C GLN A 189 2.89 25.77 -8.55
N LYS A 190 2.18 24.86 -7.87
CA LYS A 190 2.22 24.75 -6.40
C LYS A 190 3.59 24.32 -5.90
N VAL A 191 4.27 23.42 -6.60
CA VAL A 191 5.64 22.99 -6.28
C VAL A 191 6.62 24.16 -6.46
N ALA A 192 6.53 24.90 -7.57
CA ALA A 192 7.36 26.07 -7.82
C ALA A 192 7.13 27.18 -6.79
N LEU A 193 5.89 27.43 -6.38
CA LEU A 193 5.56 28.42 -5.35
C LEU A 193 6.07 28.00 -3.97
N ALA A 194 5.98 26.71 -3.63
CA ALA A 194 6.51 26.17 -2.39
C ALA A 194 8.04 26.27 -2.32
N GLN A 195 8.74 26.03 -3.43
CA GLN A 195 10.19 26.20 -3.53
C GLN A 195 10.60 27.66 -3.36
N LYS A 196 9.91 28.61 -4.02
CA LYS A 196 10.14 30.05 -3.82
C LYS A 196 9.90 30.48 -2.36
N LYS A 197 8.83 29.98 -1.73
CA LYS A 197 8.54 30.24 -0.31
C LYS A 197 9.63 29.69 0.62
N ALA A 198 10.17 28.50 0.32
CA ALA A 198 11.27 27.92 1.09
C ALA A 198 12.56 28.76 1.02
N GLU A 199 12.90 29.29 -0.16
CA GLU A 199 14.05 30.19 -0.34
C GLU A 199 13.88 31.51 0.44
N VAL A 200 12.68 32.09 0.45
CA VAL A 200 12.39 33.28 1.27
C VAL A 200 12.57 32.99 2.76
N ILE A 201 12.10 31.83 3.24
CA ILE A 201 12.26 31.42 4.64
C ILE A 201 13.74 31.24 4.99
N LYS A 202 14.52 30.61 4.11
CA LYS A 202 15.95 30.39 4.29
C LYS A 202 16.70 31.72 4.38
N LYS A 203 16.46 32.62 3.44
CA LYS A 203 17.08 33.96 3.42
C LYS A 203 16.69 34.79 4.64
N ALA A 204 15.42 34.76 5.05
CA ALA A 204 14.96 35.48 6.24
C ALA A 204 15.59 34.95 7.53
N ARG A 205 15.81 33.63 7.65
CA ARG A 205 16.53 33.03 8.79
C ARG A 205 18.00 33.41 8.80
N GLU A 206 18.66 33.40 7.65
CA GLU A 206 20.07 33.81 7.53
C GLU A 206 20.24 35.29 7.90
N GLU A 207 19.35 36.17 7.45
CA GLU A 207 19.35 37.59 7.81
C GLU A 207 19.06 37.84 9.29
N ALA A 208 18.11 37.10 9.87
CA ALA A 208 17.80 37.20 11.30
C ALA A 208 18.97 36.71 12.17
N ARG A 209 19.64 35.64 11.75
CA ARG A 209 20.85 35.11 12.39
C ARG A 209 22.03 36.08 12.27
N ALA A 210 22.20 36.73 11.12
CA ALA A 210 23.23 37.77 10.92
C ALA A 210 22.99 39.01 11.80
N LYS A 211 21.73 39.33 12.12
CA LYS A 211 21.34 40.41 13.03
C LYS A 211 21.43 40.03 14.52
N GLY A 212 21.75 38.77 14.84
CA GLY A 212 21.90 38.28 16.21
C GLY A 212 20.61 38.29 17.03
N LEU A 213 19.45 38.20 16.36
CA LEU A 213 18.15 38.27 17.02
C LEU A 213 17.90 37.03 17.90
N PRO A 214 17.27 37.19 19.08
CA PRO A 214 16.86 36.06 19.90
C PRO A 214 15.81 35.19 19.18
N PRO A 215 15.67 33.90 19.54
CA PRO A 215 14.86 32.93 18.78
C PRO A 215 13.38 33.31 18.58
N GLU A 216 12.82 34.14 19.46
CA GLU A 216 11.44 34.62 19.31
C GLU A 216 11.30 35.74 18.27
N GLU A 217 12.30 36.59 18.14
CA GLU A 217 12.32 37.69 17.16
C GLU A 217 12.69 37.18 15.77
N GLU A 218 13.54 36.15 15.67
CA GLU A 218 13.79 35.42 14.42
C GLU A 218 12.49 34.85 13.83
N ARG A 219 11.65 34.22 14.66
CA ARG A 219 10.36 33.67 14.21
C ARG A 219 9.42 34.76 13.68
N LYS A 220 9.36 35.91 14.36
CA LYS A 220 8.56 37.06 13.93
C LYS A 220 9.07 37.64 12.60
N TYR A 221 10.39 37.75 12.44
CA TYR A 221 11.03 38.24 11.22
C TYR A 221 10.75 37.31 10.02
N VAL A 222 10.85 35.99 10.22
CA VAL A 222 10.54 34.99 9.18
C VAL A 222 9.05 35.01 8.82
N GLN A 223 8.16 35.15 9.81
CA GLN A 223 6.71 35.27 9.57
C GLN A 223 6.36 36.54 8.79
N GLU A 224 7.01 37.67 9.09
CA GLU A 224 6.82 38.91 8.35
C GLU A 224 7.33 38.80 6.90
N ALA A 225 8.47 38.13 6.69
CA ALA A 225 8.99 37.86 5.35
C ALA A 225 8.07 36.94 4.53
N ILE A 226 7.49 35.90 5.14
CA ILE A 226 6.48 35.05 4.49
C ILE A 226 5.26 35.88 4.09
N LYS A 227 4.76 36.72 5.00
CA LYS A 227 3.58 37.55 4.75
C LYS A 227 3.81 38.54 3.60
N ARG A 228 4.98 39.19 3.56
CA ARG A 228 5.34 40.09 2.45
C ARG A 228 5.42 39.35 1.11
N PHE A 229 5.97 38.15 1.09
CA PHE A 229 6.02 37.32 -0.11
C PHE A 229 4.62 36.90 -0.58
N GLU A 230 3.74 36.51 0.34
CA GLU A 230 2.34 36.19 0.01
C GLU A 230 1.58 37.41 -0.53
N GLU A 231 1.81 38.60 0.03
CA GLU A 231 1.23 39.86 -0.45
C GLU A 231 1.79 40.29 -1.83
N GLU A 232 3.07 40.06 -2.09
CA GLU A 232 3.71 40.34 -3.39
C GLU A 232 3.20 39.41 -4.48
N MET A 233 3.11 38.10 -4.20
CA MET A 233 2.52 37.13 -5.11
C MET A 233 1.03 37.40 -5.37
N ALA A 234 0.29 37.88 -4.36
CA ALA A 234 -1.11 38.30 -4.53
C ALA A 234 -1.24 39.58 -5.38
N ARG A 235 -0.27 40.50 -5.32
CA ARG A 235 -0.22 41.69 -6.18
C ARG A 235 0.17 41.34 -7.63
N GLU A 236 1.12 40.44 -7.83
CA GLU A 236 1.46 39.94 -9.17
C GLU A 236 0.27 39.21 -9.82
N ALA A 237 -0.51 38.46 -9.04
CA ALA A 237 -1.74 37.84 -9.51
C ALA A 237 -2.86 38.86 -9.84
N ALA A 238 -2.76 40.10 -9.34
CA ALA A 238 -3.76 41.16 -9.52
C ALA A 238 -3.34 42.26 -10.54
N ALA A 239 -2.14 42.20 -11.12
CA ALA A 239 -1.71 43.12 -12.17
C ALA A 239 -2.48 42.86 -13.49
N PRO A 240 -2.91 43.90 -14.23
CA PRO A 240 -3.81 43.71 -15.37
C PRO A 240 -3.06 43.08 -16.55
N ALA A 241 -3.31 41.79 -16.78
CA ALA A 241 -3.05 41.17 -18.07
C ALA A 241 -4.00 41.80 -19.13
N ALA A 242 -3.42 42.20 -20.27
CA ALA A 242 -4.11 42.64 -21.49
C ALA A 242 -5.26 41.68 -21.88
N PRO A 243 -6.30 42.13 -22.61
CA PRO A 243 -7.60 41.47 -22.65
C PRO A 243 -7.48 40.08 -23.28
N ALA A 244 -7.40 39.07 -22.42
CA ALA A 244 -7.62 37.69 -22.81
C ALA A 244 -9.08 37.58 -23.25
N ALA A 245 -9.28 37.13 -24.48
CA ALA A 245 -10.60 36.72 -24.96
C ALA A 245 -11.29 35.86 -23.90
N ALA A 246 -12.54 36.19 -23.60
CA ALA A 246 -13.34 35.55 -22.57
C ALA A 246 -13.24 34.03 -22.67
N ARG A 247 -12.58 33.41 -21.69
CA ARG A 247 -12.68 31.97 -21.41
C ARG A 247 -14.08 31.69 -20.86
N PRO A 248 -14.78 30.63 -21.28
CA PRO A 248 -15.97 30.17 -20.57
C PRO A 248 -15.58 29.70 -19.15
N ALA A 249 -16.44 30.03 -18.18
CA ALA A 249 -16.20 29.88 -16.75
C ALA A 249 -16.07 28.41 -16.30
N ALA A 250 -14.84 27.90 -16.17
CA ALA A 250 -14.57 26.60 -15.53
C ALA A 250 -14.52 26.67 -13.99
N GLY A 251 -14.65 27.87 -13.41
CA GLY A 251 -14.76 28.06 -11.96
C GLY A 251 -16.12 27.63 -11.40
N ASP A 252 -17.18 27.78 -12.20
CA ASP A 252 -18.55 27.45 -11.79
C ASP A 252 -18.74 25.94 -11.65
N GLU A 253 -18.21 25.13 -12.58
CA GLU A 253 -18.42 23.67 -12.55
C GLU A 253 -17.80 22.99 -11.31
N ARG A 254 -16.65 23.48 -10.83
CA ARG A 254 -16.01 22.96 -9.61
C ARG A 254 -16.73 23.43 -8.35
N ALA A 255 -17.19 24.69 -8.33
CA ALA A 255 -17.99 25.22 -7.22
C ALA A 255 -19.35 24.52 -7.13
N GLU A 256 -19.99 24.24 -8.26
CA GLU A 256 -21.24 23.49 -8.38
C GLU A 256 -21.08 22.04 -7.92
N LYS A 257 -19.99 21.36 -8.32
CA LYS A 257 -19.68 20.00 -7.84
C LYS A 257 -19.45 19.96 -6.32
N VAL A 258 -18.77 20.95 -5.76
CA VAL A 258 -18.56 21.06 -4.31
C VAL A 258 -19.87 21.37 -3.58
N ALA A 259 -20.69 22.28 -4.10
CA ALA A 259 -22.00 22.62 -3.54
C ALA A 259 -22.96 21.43 -3.59
N LEU A 260 -22.98 20.67 -4.70
CA LEU A 260 -23.78 19.47 -4.85
C LEU A 260 -23.33 18.36 -3.88
N ALA A 261 -22.01 18.20 -3.68
CA ALA A 261 -21.46 17.25 -2.71
C ALA A 261 -21.86 17.61 -1.27
N GLN A 262 -21.81 18.90 -0.91
CA GLN A 262 -22.26 19.38 0.40
C GLN A 262 -23.77 19.19 0.59
N LYS A 263 -24.58 19.47 -0.44
CA LYS A 263 -26.03 19.25 -0.43
C LYS A 263 -26.37 17.75 -0.26
N LYS A 264 -25.66 16.86 -0.96
CA LYS A 264 -25.81 15.39 -0.81
C LYS A 264 -25.43 14.94 0.60
N ALA A 265 -24.38 15.48 1.20
CA ALA A 265 -23.95 15.14 2.56
C ALA A 265 -25.01 15.51 3.62
N GLU A 266 -25.63 16.69 3.52
CA GLU A 266 -26.70 17.13 4.42
C GLU A 266 -27.96 16.25 4.28
N VAL A 267 -28.32 15.87 3.06
CA VAL A 267 -29.47 14.97 2.80
C VAL A 267 -29.23 13.58 3.39
N ILE A 268 -28.02 13.04 3.25
CA ILE A 268 -27.64 11.76 3.85
C ILE A 268 -27.73 11.82 5.37
N LYS A 269 -27.23 12.90 5.98
CA LYS A 269 -27.27 13.09 7.43
C LYS A 269 -28.71 13.14 7.94
N LYS A 270 -29.57 13.95 7.32
CA LYS A 270 -30.98 14.07 7.70
C LYS A 270 -31.75 12.76 7.48
N ALA A 271 -31.52 12.07 6.37
CA ALA A 271 -32.17 10.79 6.08
C ALA A 271 -31.77 9.69 7.08
N ARG A 272 -30.51 9.67 7.53
CA ARG A 272 -30.05 8.75 8.59
C ARG A 272 -30.66 9.07 9.96
N GLU A 273 -30.77 10.35 10.30
CA GLU A 273 -31.43 10.78 11.56
C GLU A 273 -32.92 10.41 11.56
N GLU A 274 -33.64 10.61 10.44
CA GLU A 274 -35.04 10.21 10.29
C GLU A 274 -35.22 8.69 10.29
N ALA A 275 -34.34 7.94 9.64
CA ALA A 275 -34.38 6.48 9.63
C ALA A 275 -34.14 5.90 11.04
N ARG A 276 -33.22 6.49 11.81
CA ARG A 276 -32.98 6.15 13.22
C ARG A 276 -34.17 6.52 14.11
N ALA A 277 -34.81 7.66 13.89
CA ALA A 277 -36.02 8.05 14.61
C ALA A 277 -37.21 7.12 14.34
N LYS A 278 -37.27 6.51 13.15
CA LYS A 278 -38.27 5.51 12.75
C LYS A 278 -37.93 4.08 13.21
N GLY A 279 -36.76 3.86 13.82
CA GLY A 279 -36.34 2.54 14.32
C GLY A 279 -36.04 1.52 13.21
N LEU A 280 -35.69 1.98 12.00
CA LEU A 280 -35.44 1.12 10.84
C LEU A 280 -34.15 0.31 11.02
N SER A 281 -34.16 -0.93 10.51
CA SER A 281 -32.96 -1.78 10.50
C SER A 281 -31.89 -1.23 9.55
N GLY A 282 -30.63 -1.67 9.70
CA GLY A 282 -29.50 -1.13 8.92
C GLY A 282 -29.58 -1.35 7.40
N GLU A 283 -30.42 -2.26 6.91
CA GLU A 283 -30.71 -2.41 5.48
C GLU A 283 -31.81 -1.44 5.00
N GLU A 284 -32.82 -1.20 5.85
CA GLU A 284 -33.90 -0.25 5.58
C GLU A 284 -33.42 1.20 5.66
N GLU A 285 -32.49 1.52 6.57
CA GLU A 285 -31.81 2.82 6.63
C GLU A 285 -31.07 3.11 5.31
N ARG A 286 -30.39 2.12 4.73
CA ARG A 286 -29.68 2.28 3.45
C ARG A 286 -30.63 2.52 2.29
N LYS A 287 -31.75 1.79 2.24
CA LYS A 287 -32.80 2.00 1.22
C LYS A 287 -33.43 3.38 1.35
N TYR A 288 -33.70 3.84 2.58
CA TYR A 288 -34.27 5.15 2.86
C TYR A 288 -33.32 6.29 2.44
N VAL A 289 -32.02 6.17 2.74
CA VAL A 289 -31.00 7.15 2.31
C VAL A 289 -30.83 7.17 0.80
N GLN A 290 -30.88 6.01 0.13
CA GLN A 290 -30.83 5.94 -1.33
C GLN A 290 -32.06 6.59 -1.99
N GLU A 291 -33.25 6.40 -1.43
CA GLU A 291 -34.47 7.06 -1.92
C GLU A 291 -34.39 8.58 -1.74
N ALA A 292 -33.88 9.06 -0.61
CA ALA A 292 -33.69 10.49 -0.36
C ALA A 292 -32.67 11.13 -1.33
N LEU A 293 -31.58 10.43 -1.65
CA LEU A 293 -30.60 10.88 -2.64
C LEU A 293 -31.19 10.90 -4.06
N ARG A 294 -32.02 9.92 -4.41
CA ARG A 294 -32.68 9.86 -5.73
C ARG A 294 -33.68 11.00 -5.90
N ARG A 295 -34.41 11.39 -4.85
CA ARG A 295 -35.31 12.56 -4.87
C ARG A 295 -34.53 13.87 -5.08
N LEU A 296 -33.36 14.00 -4.44
CA LEU A 296 -32.48 15.16 -4.62
C LEU A 296 -31.95 15.28 -6.06
N GLU A 297 -31.65 14.16 -6.70
CA GLU A 297 -31.18 14.12 -8.10
C GLU A 297 -32.32 14.48 -9.07
N GLN A 298 -33.54 14.01 -8.82
CA GLN A 298 -34.72 14.37 -9.60
C GLN A 298 -35.13 15.85 -9.44
N GLU A 299 -34.93 16.44 -8.26
CA GLU A 299 -35.12 17.88 -8.02
C GLU A 299 -34.02 18.73 -8.69
N GLY A 300 -32.85 18.16 -8.97
CA GLY A 300 -31.73 18.84 -9.63
C GLY A 300 -31.82 18.84 -11.16
N GLU A 301 -32.55 17.90 -11.76
CA GLU A 301 -32.73 17.79 -13.22
C GLU A 301 -33.95 18.57 -13.76
N GLY A 302 -34.78 19.14 -12.88
CA GLY A 302 -36.02 19.85 -13.24
C GLY A 302 -35.98 21.38 -13.09
N GLY A 303 -34.80 21.98 -12.89
CA GLY A 303 -34.61 23.42 -12.66
C GLY A 303 -33.85 24.11 -13.78
#